data_AF-A0A373IUD5-F1
#
_entry.id   AF-A0A373IUD5-F1
#
_cell.length_a   1.000
_cell.length_b   1.000
_cell.length_c   1.000
_cell.angle_alpha   90.00
_cell.angle_beta   90.00
_cell.angle_gamma   90.00
#
_symmetry.space_group_name_H-M   'P 1'
#
loop_
_entity.id
_entity.type
_entity.pdbx_description
1 polymer ?
#
loop_
_entity_poly.entity_id
_entity_poly.type
_entity_poly.pdbx_seq_one_letter_code
_entity_poly.pdbx_strand_id
1 'polypeptide(L)'
;MKPKRIMIESAMYELKQDLKLYGKPLLLTAMVLVAMQLIFHELCPMKILLGIPCPGCGLTHACLDILTLHWKKAWNWNPAGFLWVPSILLLLWMRYIKQHRIKYVFAFFWFTVGMTLLNYVINFGNIIAEYKAL
;
A
#
# COMPACT_ATOMS: atom_id res chain seq x y z
N MET A 1 24.66 15.66 -13.91
CA MET A 1 24.29 14.93 -12.67
C MET A 1 24.48 15.89 -11.49
N LYS A 2 23.45 16.12 -10.66
CA LYS A 2 23.58 16.99 -9.47
C LYS A 2 24.47 16.31 -8.40
N PRO A 3 25.28 17.04 -7.62
CA PRO A 3 26.05 16.48 -6.51
C PRO A 3 25.14 15.76 -5.49
N LYS A 4 25.59 14.63 -4.93
CA LYS A 4 24.81 13.83 -3.94
C LYS A 4 24.25 14.67 -2.78
N ARG A 5 25.00 15.67 -2.31
CA ARG A 5 24.61 16.54 -1.18
C ARG A 5 23.39 17.42 -1.53
N ILE A 6 23.39 17.98 -2.75
CA ILE A 6 22.30 18.82 -3.27
C ILE A 6 21.01 18.00 -3.46
N MET A 7 21.14 16.71 -3.83
CA MET A 7 20.01 15.82 -4.04
C MET A 7 19.31 15.42 -2.73
N ILE A 8 20.07 15.19 -1.66
CA ILE A 8 19.52 14.87 -0.34
C ILE A 8 18.83 16.09 0.26
N GLU A 9 19.43 17.28 0.14
CA GLU A 9 18.84 18.53 0.63
C GLU A 9 17.52 18.86 -0.08
N SER A 10 17.45 18.68 -1.41
CA SER A 10 16.20 18.87 -2.14
C SER A 10 15.12 17.85 -1.76
N ALA A 11 15.49 16.57 -1.60
CA ALA A 11 14.55 15.53 -1.17
C ALA A 11 14.00 15.80 0.25
N MET A 12 14.86 16.23 1.18
CA MET A 12 14.46 16.61 2.54
C MET A 12 13.56 17.83 2.57
N TYR A 13 13.78 18.82 1.69
CA TYR A 13 12.94 20.00 1.57
C TYR A 13 11.53 19.62 1.08
N GLU A 14 11.45 18.84 0.00
CA GLU A 14 10.18 18.35 -0.55
C GLU A 14 9.42 17.50 0.48
N LEU A 15 10.10 16.59 1.18
CA LEU A 15 9.49 15.76 2.23
C LEU A 15 8.93 16.60 3.39
N LYS A 16 9.64 17.63 3.84
CA LYS A 16 9.12 18.55 4.88
C LYS A 16 7.89 19.30 4.42
N GLN A 17 7.85 19.71 3.16
CA GLN A 17 6.72 20.41 2.58
C GLN A 17 5.49 19.49 2.45
N ASP A 18 5.71 18.26 1.97
CA ASP A 18 4.70 17.21 1.91
C ASP A 18 4.18 16.86 3.32
N LEU A 19 5.05 16.74 4.33
CA LEU A 19 4.65 16.45 5.70
C LEU A 19 3.84 17.61 6.31
N LYS A 20 4.16 18.87 5.98
CA LYS A 20 3.40 20.03 6.46
C LYS A 20 2.00 20.11 5.81
N LEU A 21 1.90 19.71 4.55
CA LEU A 21 0.66 19.72 3.79
C LEU A 21 -0.25 18.53 4.12
N TYR A 22 0.32 17.32 4.15
CA TYR A 22 -0.41 16.06 4.34
C TYR A 22 -0.34 15.53 5.78
N GLY A 23 0.38 16.17 6.70
CA GLY A 23 0.55 15.67 8.06
C GLY A 23 -0.76 15.54 8.83
N LYS A 24 -1.67 16.52 8.71
CA LYS A 24 -3.00 16.48 9.36
C LYS A 24 -3.85 15.30 8.86
N PRO A 25 -4.09 15.13 7.54
CA PRO A 25 -4.85 13.97 7.05
C PRO A 25 -4.15 12.64 7.32
N LEU A 26 -2.81 12.59 7.26
CA LEU A 26 -2.05 11.38 7.60
C LEU A 26 -2.24 10.98 9.06
N LEU A 27 -2.14 11.94 9.98
CA LEU A 27 -2.35 11.72 11.41
C LEU A 27 -3.78 11.27 11.70
N LEU A 28 -4.79 11.90 11.08
CA LEU A 28 -6.19 11.50 11.20
C LEU A 28 -6.41 10.06 10.71
N THR A 29 -5.88 9.73 9.53
CA THR A 29 -5.98 8.39 8.95
C THR A 29 -5.34 7.35 9.86
N ALA A 30 -4.14 7.64 10.39
CA ALA A 30 -3.45 6.76 11.33
C ALA A 30 -4.26 6.56 12.62
N MET A 31 -4.83 7.63 13.20
CA MET A 31 -5.67 7.52 14.40
C MET A 31 -6.91 6.65 14.17
N VAL A 32 -7.58 6.80 13.02
CA VAL A 32 -8.75 5.97 12.67
C VAL A 32 -8.35 4.50 12.54
N LEU A 33 -7.26 4.21 11.82
CA LEU A 33 -6.78 2.83 11.66
C LEU A 33 -6.39 2.20 13.00
N VAL A 34 -5.72 2.94 13.89
CA VAL A 34 -5.36 2.47 15.23
C VAL A 34 -6.61 2.24 16.08
N ALA A 35 -7.56 3.16 16.08
CA ALA A 35 -8.82 3.00 16.82
C ALA A 35 -9.58 1.76 16.34
N MET A 36 -9.64 1.54 15.03
CA MET A 36 -10.29 0.36 14.44
C MET A 36 -9.56 -0.94 14.82
N GLN A 37 -8.23 -0.93 14.79
CA GLN A 37 -7.43 -2.07 15.25
C GLN A 37 -7.64 -2.40 16.73
N LEU A 38 -7.86 -1.39 17.58
CA LEU A 38 -8.07 -1.57 19.01
C LEU A 38 -9.50 -2.02 19.35
N ILE A 39 -10.51 -1.51 18.65
CA ILE A 39 -11.92 -1.79 18.95
C ILE A 39 -12.40 -3.07 18.25
N PHE A 40 -12.02 -3.26 16.99
CA PHE A 40 -12.55 -4.32 16.13
C PHE A 40 -11.51 -5.38 15.75
N HIS A 41 -10.24 -5.19 16.14
CA HIS A 41 -9.10 -6.03 15.72
C HIS A 41 -8.92 -6.13 14.20
N GLU A 42 -9.54 -5.24 13.44
CA GLU A 42 -9.62 -5.25 11.98
C GLU A 42 -9.41 -3.83 11.43
N LEU A 43 -8.54 -3.69 10.43
CA LEU A 43 -8.21 -2.39 9.81
C LEU A 43 -9.22 -1.94 8.73
N CYS A 44 -10.16 -2.81 8.38
CA CYS A 44 -10.96 -2.70 7.17
C CYS A 44 -12.40 -2.28 7.49
N PRO A 45 -12.82 -1.02 7.26
CA PRO A 45 -14.15 -0.56 7.64
C PRO A 45 -15.24 -1.28 6.84
N MET A 46 -14.97 -1.60 5.57
CA MET A 46 -15.88 -2.39 4.73
C MET A 46 -16.09 -3.80 5.27
N LYS A 47 -15.04 -4.44 5.82
CA LYS A 47 -15.18 -5.76 6.44
C LYS A 47 -16.03 -5.69 7.70
N ILE A 48 -15.86 -4.66 8.52
CA ILE A 48 -16.64 -4.46 9.75
C ILE A 48 -18.11 -4.15 9.43
N LEU A 49 -18.37 -3.28 8.45
CA LEU A 49 -19.74 -2.79 8.17
C LEU A 49 -20.53 -3.71 7.22
N LEU A 50 -19.87 -4.27 6.21
CA LEU A 50 -20.52 -5.00 5.12
C LEU A 50 -20.19 -6.50 5.15
N GLY A 51 -19.26 -6.94 5.99
CA GLY A 51 -18.77 -8.33 5.99
C GLY A 51 -18.02 -8.72 4.72
N ILE A 52 -17.60 -7.74 3.90
CA ILE A 52 -16.93 -8.03 2.63
C ILE A 52 -15.50 -7.47 2.68
N PRO A 53 -14.45 -8.31 2.54
CA PRO A 53 -13.09 -7.83 2.45
C PRO A 53 -12.89 -7.09 1.11
N CYS A 54 -12.30 -5.91 1.17
CA CYS A 54 -11.94 -5.13 -0.03
C CYS A 54 -10.57 -5.58 -0.58
N PRO A 55 -10.23 -5.29 -1.85
CA PRO A 55 -8.96 -5.72 -2.45
C PRO A 55 -7.72 -5.18 -1.71
N GLY A 56 -7.88 -4.11 -0.93
CA GLY A 56 -6.82 -3.51 -0.14
C GLY A 56 -6.51 -4.25 1.17
N CYS A 57 -7.48 -4.89 1.81
CA CYS A 57 -7.28 -5.36 3.20
C CYS A 57 -6.26 -6.51 3.27
N GLY A 58 -6.35 -7.52 2.40
CA GLY A 58 -5.31 -8.55 2.28
C GLY A 58 -3.98 -8.02 1.72
N LEU A 59 -4.03 -6.99 0.87
CA LEU A 59 -2.84 -6.35 0.32
C LEU A 59 -2.02 -5.62 1.39
N THR A 60 -2.67 -4.90 2.30
CA THR A 60 -2.02 -4.20 3.41
C THR A 60 -1.29 -5.19 4.33
N HIS A 61 -1.93 -6.31 4.69
CA HIS A 61 -1.27 -7.37 5.46
C HIS A 61 -0.10 -8.00 4.70
N ALA A 62 -0.26 -8.27 3.41
CA ALA A 62 0.82 -8.80 2.59
C ALA A 62 2.02 -7.86 2.53
N CYS A 63 1.80 -6.56 2.34
CA CYS A 63 2.86 -5.55 2.35
C CYS A 63 3.57 -5.47 3.70
N LEU A 64 2.84 -5.49 4.82
CA LEU A 64 3.43 -5.50 6.17
C LEU A 64 4.22 -6.78 6.44
N ASP A 65 3.71 -7.94 6.03
CA ASP A 65 4.41 -9.21 6.18
C ASP A 65 5.67 -9.26 5.28
N ILE A 66 5.65 -8.67 4.07
CA ILE A 66 6.86 -8.48 3.24
C ILE A 66 7.89 -7.61 3.97
N LEU A 67 7.47 -6.48 4.53
CA LEU A 67 8.35 -5.56 5.25
C LEU A 67 8.93 -6.18 6.53
N THR A 68 8.22 -7.11 7.16
CA THR A 68 8.68 -7.88 8.33
C THR A 68 9.35 -9.20 7.96
N LEU A 69 9.64 -9.44 6.67
CA LEU A 69 10.34 -10.62 6.13
C LEU A 69 9.57 -11.95 6.29
N HIS A 70 8.26 -11.90 6.53
CA HIS A 70 7.36 -13.06 6.58
C HIS A 70 6.79 -13.41 5.19
N TRP A 71 7.67 -13.75 4.25
CA TRP A 71 7.33 -13.96 2.83
C TRP A 71 6.19 -14.94 2.58
N LYS A 72 6.20 -16.09 3.26
CA LYS A 72 5.16 -17.13 3.10
C LYS A 72 3.79 -16.61 3.52
N LYS A 73 3.74 -15.88 4.63
CA LYS A 73 2.52 -15.29 5.17
C LYS A 73 2.00 -14.19 4.24
N ALA A 74 2.89 -13.37 3.71
CA ALA A 74 2.52 -12.35 2.73
C ALA A 74 1.92 -12.95 1.45
N TRP A 75 2.48 -14.05 0.95
CA TRP A 75 1.97 -14.74 -0.23
C TRP A 75 0.56 -15.30 0.02
N ASN A 76 0.33 -15.86 1.20
CA ASN A 76 -0.98 -16.37 1.60
C ASN A 76 -2.02 -15.24 1.73
N TRP A 77 -1.62 -14.05 2.18
CA TRP A 77 -2.53 -12.90 2.26
C TRP A 77 -2.95 -12.37 0.89
N ASN A 78 -1.97 -11.97 0.08
CA ASN A 78 -2.20 -11.47 -1.26
C ASN A 78 -0.88 -11.47 -2.05
N PRO A 79 -0.71 -12.35 -3.04
CA PRO A 79 0.49 -12.38 -3.88
C PRO A 79 0.77 -11.04 -4.58
N ALA A 80 -0.25 -10.22 -4.84
CA ALA A 80 -0.07 -8.89 -5.42
C ALA A 80 0.77 -7.96 -4.52
N GLY A 81 0.91 -8.24 -3.22
CA GLY A 81 1.82 -7.52 -2.32
C GLY A 81 3.26 -7.48 -2.84
N PHE A 82 3.73 -8.56 -3.46
CA PHE A 82 5.07 -8.66 -4.03
C PHE A 82 5.27 -7.77 -5.26
N LEU A 83 4.19 -7.37 -5.94
CA LEU A 83 4.24 -6.38 -7.02
C LEU A 83 4.14 -4.96 -6.44
N TRP A 84 3.29 -4.76 -5.44
CA TRP A 84 3.06 -3.45 -4.84
C TRP A 84 4.26 -2.87 -4.09
N VAL A 85 4.95 -3.68 -3.29
CA VAL A 85 6.13 -3.21 -2.53
C VAL A 85 7.20 -2.60 -3.46
N PRO A 86 7.68 -3.27 -4.51
CA PRO A 86 8.64 -2.66 -5.44
C PRO A 86 8.04 -1.51 -6.24
N SER A 87 6.75 -1.53 -6.63
CA SER A 87 6.11 -0.37 -7.28
C SER A 87 6.17 0.88 -6.41
N ILE A 88 5.82 0.76 -5.12
CA ILE A 88 5.83 1.88 -4.17
C ILE A 88 7.27 2.37 -3.95
N LEU A 89 8.23 1.47 -3.75
CA LEU A 89 9.63 1.84 -3.55
C LEU A 89 10.20 2.56 -4.79
N LEU A 90 9.87 2.11 -6.00
CA LEU A 90 10.28 2.77 -7.24
C LEU A 90 9.63 4.14 -7.42
N LEU A 91 8.35 4.30 -7.06
CA LEU A 91 7.67 5.60 -7.06
C LEU A 91 8.33 6.58 -6.10
N LEU A 92 8.62 6.16 -4.86
CA LEU A 92 9.31 6.98 -3.86
C LEU A 92 10.72 7.34 -4.34
N TRP A 93 11.47 6.37 -4.87
CA TRP A 93 12.80 6.60 -5.42
C TRP A 93 12.79 7.61 -6.57
N MET A 94 11.84 7.50 -7.50
CA MET A 94 11.73 8.45 -8.60
C MET A 94 11.22 9.83 -8.16
N ARG A 95 10.32 9.89 -7.18
CA ARG A 95 9.84 11.18 -6.66
C ARG A 95 10.98 11.95 -5.98
N TYR A 96 11.76 11.31 -5.12
CA TYR A 96 12.73 12.01 -4.27
C TYR A 96 14.17 12.03 -4.79
N ILE A 97 14.60 11.05 -5.61
CA ILE A 97 16.01 10.89 -6.01
C ILE A 97 16.20 11.19 -7.49
N LYS A 98 15.45 10.51 -8.35
CA LYS A 98 15.53 10.67 -9.81
C LYS A 98 14.30 11.40 -10.32
N GLN A 99 14.37 12.73 -10.30
CA GLN A 99 13.38 13.69 -10.85
C GLN A 99 13.22 13.55 -12.40
N HIS A 100 12.91 12.34 -12.88
CA HIS A 100 12.84 11.91 -14.28
C HIS A 100 11.41 11.47 -14.64
N ARG A 101 11.13 11.33 -15.94
CA ARG A 101 9.80 11.07 -16.52
C ARG A 101 9.06 9.89 -15.88
N ILE A 102 8.02 10.21 -15.09
CA ILE A 102 7.22 9.27 -14.28
C ILE A 102 6.33 8.33 -15.12
N LYS A 103 6.30 8.46 -16.46
CA LYS A 103 5.37 7.72 -17.33
C LYS A 103 5.47 6.19 -17.20
N TYR A 104 6.67 5.62 -17.19
CA TYR A 104 6.85 4.15 -17.10
C TYR A 104 6.53 3.60 -15.70
N VAL A 105 6.78 4.38 -14.65
CA VAL A 105 6.46 3.96 -13.29
C VAL A 105 4.96 4.06 -13.03
N PHE A 106 4.29 5.09 -13.56
CA PHE A 106 2.83 5.13 -13.56
C PHE A 106 2.22 3.99 -14.37
N ALA A 107 2.78 3.64 -15.53
CA ALA A 107 2.31 2.48 -16.29
C ALA A 107 2.46 1.17 -15.49
N PHE A 108 3.61 0.97 -14.84
CA PHE A 108 3.83 -0.18 -13.96
C PHE A 108 2.87 -0.19 -12.77
N PHE A 109 2.64 0.97 -12.14
CA PHE A 109 1.68 1.12 -11.05
C PHE A 109 0.24 0.80 -11.49
N TRP A 110 -0.20 1.31 -12.63
CA TRP A 110 -1.52 0.99 -13.16
C TRP A 110 -1.66 -0.49 -13.54
N PHE A 111 -0.58 -1.09 -14.03
CA PHE A 111 -0.53 -2.53 -14.25
C PHE A 111 -0.68 -3.32 -12.95
N THR A 112 0.01 -2.93 -11.86
CA THR A 112 -0.14 -3.63 -10.57
C THR A 112 -1.52 -3.44 -9.95
N VAL A 113 -2.12 -2.25 -10.08
CA VAL A 113 -3.53 -2.01 -9.73
C VAL A 113 -4.44 -2.95 -10.52
N GLY A 114 -4.27 -3.02 -11.84
CA GLY A 114 -5.06 -3.91 -12.71
C GLY A 114 -4.93 -5.38 -12.32
N MET A 115 -3.71 -5.86 -12.07
CA MET A 115 -3.46 -7.24 -11.60
C MET A 115 -4.11 -7.52 -10.24
N THR A 116 -4.15 -6.53 -9.35
CA THR A 116 -4.79 -6.67 -8.02
C THR A 116 -6.29 -6.79 -8.16
N LEU A 117 -6.91 -5.96 -8.99
CA LEU A 117 -8.35 -6.02 -9.28
C LEU A 117 -8.71 -7.33 -9.98
N LEU A 118 -7.90 -7.78 -10.94
CA LEU A 118 -8.10 -9.05 -11.62
C LEU A 118 -8.04 -10.22 -10.62
N ASN A 119 -7.00 -10.26 -9.78
CA ASN A 119 -6.86 -11.28 -8.74
C ASN A 119 -8.04 -11.27 -7.77
N TYR A 120 -8.53 -10.08 -7.42
CA TYR A 120 -9.71 -9.92 -6.58
C TYR A 120 -10.97 -10.46 -7.26
N VAL A 121 -11.22 -10.12 -8.53
CA VAL A 121 -12.40 -10.60 -9.28
C VAL A 121 -12.38 -12.12 -9.45
N ILE A 122 -11.23 -12.70 -9.80
CA ILE A 122 -11.08 -14.15 -9.97
C ILE A 122 -11.32 -14.90 -8.66
N ASN A 123 -10.76 -14.39 -7.56
CA ASN A 123 -10.86 -15.06 -6.26
C ASN A 123 -12.05 -14.57 -5.43
N PHE A 124 -12.87 -13.65 -5.93
CA PHE A 124 -13.96 -13.03 -5.18
C PHE A 124 -14.93 -14.06 -4.62
N GLY A 125 -15.31 -15.06 -5.43
CA GLY A 125 -16.19 -16.15 -5.01
C GLY A 125 -15.59 -17.02 -3.90
N ASN A 126 -14.30 -17.35 -4.01
CA ASN A 126 -13.58 -18.13 -2.99
C ASN A 126 -13.44 -17.34 -1.69
N ILE A 127 -13.13 -16.04 -1.79
CA ILE A 127 -12.99 -15.12 -0.66
C ILE A 127 -14.31 -15.00 0.12
N ILE A 128 -15.45 -14.90 -0.58
CA ILE A 128 -16.78 -14.88 0.06
C ILE A 128 -17.12 -16.22 0.70
N ALA A 129 -16.80 -17.34 0.03
CA ALA A 129 -17.07 -18.68 0.55
C ALA A 129 -16.27 -18.97 1.82
N GLU A 130 -14.99 -18.60 1.85
CA GLU A 130 -14.12 -18.73 3.02
C GLU A 130 -14.56 -17.80 4.16
N TYR A 131 -15.01 -16.58 3.85
CA TYR A 131 -15.55 -15.66 4.86
C TYR A 131 -16.88 -16.12 5.46
N LYS A 132 -17.78 -16.74 4.68
CA LYS A 132 -19.04 -17.31 5.20
C LYS A 132 -18.85 -18.59 6.03
N ALA A 133 -17.66 -19.21 5.96
CA ALA A 133 -17.34 -20.45 6.67
C ALA A 133 -16.64 -20.22 8.03
N LEU A 134 -16.27 -18.98 8.33
CA LEU A 134 -15.78 -18.49 9.63
C LEU A 134 -16.96 -18.00 10.49
#